data_AF-A0A2I1HCT8-F1
#
_entry.id   AF-A0A2I1HCT8-F1
#
_cell.length_a   1.000
_cell.length_b   1.000
_cell.length_c   1.000
_cell.angle_alpha   90.00
_cell.angle_beta   90.00
_cell.angle_gamma   90.00
#
_symmetry.space_group_name_H-M   'P 1'
#
loop_
_entity.id
_entity.type
_entity.pdbx_description
1 polymer ?
#
loop_
_entity_poly.entity_id
_entity_poly.type
_entity_poly.pdbx_seq_one_letter_code
_entity_poly.pdbx_strand_id
1 'polypeptide(L)'
;MSKIQAKFNTRYSNEKKVDIVGSKSIFDFFKSEFTKLEGSLIIKGFKNLEIISLKDLKLDILKINDCSRLNKIDLSELTKLTSLSVRDCPRLTTDDCTLTKLTSLKSLKISNCSQFKKLFNLLLFPKLESLSIIECSNLSTFDCSSSGLTDLEISDCSQLRNITGFSKLPKLKSLSVRNCRNLNRLDCSSTKTLAELEVSDLEELNCSNTSIEELSLNLCPNITKLTCSNNKKLNKLDLSNCVYLDFLDCTGNELTSLDLSYCPKSITVIPSDLKFARRNEKFRNILIIGRTGGGKSTLANVLTDTGNFKESAYAVSQTKNFKKVDFKWDEEHFRVVDTIGVGDTKLSTENTLFKIAEGILSMPEGISHVLYVIDGRFTGEEINTFNMIKDSIFKSGVLEYVTIVRTKFSNFRNNGECEMDKKKMREENELIAGIVNSCNGVIHVDNPPIDIVKADDDDDHEDRIFISNGARKKSREKTLDFLRKIYKDKPFESEKWDEICNKIVEYIRSNNLQELEIDSDILKLSEEACLIL
;
A
#
# COMPACT_ATOMS: atom_id res chain seq x y z
N MET A 1 -26.32 -8.74 -5.46
CA MET A 1 -26.96 -8.91 -4.14
C MET A 1 -28.02 -10.00 -4.22
N SER A 2 -28.05 -10.96 -3.29
CA SER A 2 -29.07 -12.02 -3.31
C SER A 2 -30.47 -11.45 -3.00
N LYS A 3 -31.53 -12.09 -3.50
CA LYS A 3 -32.92 -11.68 -3.19
C LYS A 3 -33.21 -11.68 -1.68
N ILE A 4 -32.55 -12.58 -0.92
CA ILE A 4 -32.72 -12.70 0.54
C ILE A 4 -32.04 -11.52 1.26
N GLN A 5 -30.86 -11.07 0.82
CA GLN A 5 -30.20 -9.86 1.34
C GLN A 5 -31.08 -8.62 1.20
N ALA A 6 -31.71 -8.44 0.04
CA ALA A 6 -32.62 -7.30 -0.19
C ALA A 6 -33.82 -7.34 0.77
N LYS A 7 -34.43 -8.52 0.95
CA LYS A 7 -35.52 -8.72 1.92
C LYS A 7 -35.09 -8.43 3.36
N PHE A 8 -33.90 -8.89 3.76
CA PHE A 8 -33.35 -8.61 5.10
C PHE A 8 -33.23 -7.10 5.32
N ASN A 9 -32.67 -6.38 4.34
CA ASN A 9 -32.51 -4.93 4.41
C ASN A 9 -33.84 -4.20 4.50
N THR A 10 -34.81 -4.54 3.65
CA THR A 10 -36.15 -3.94 3.70
C THR A 10 -36.83 -4.17 5.05
N ARG A 11 -36.64 -5.35 5.65
CA ARG A 11 -37.29 -5.71 6.91
C ARG A 11 -36.69 -5.00 8.12
N TYR A 12 -35.35 -4.88 8.17
CA TYR A 12 -34.63 -4.53 9.40
C TYR A 12 -33.91 -3.18 9.37
N SER A 13 -33.80 -2.51 8.22
CA SER A 13 -33.04 -1.24 8.08
C SER A 13 -33.48 -0.11 9.02
N ASN A 14 -34.74 -0.09 9.42
CA ASN A 14 -35.31 0.91 10.32
C ASN A 14 -35.49 0.42 11.77
N GLU A 15 -35.21 -0.86 12.04
CA GLU A 15 -35.44 -1.48 13.33
C GLU A 15 -34.35 -1.11 14.33
N LYS A 16 -34.73 -0.96 15.61
CA LYS A 16 -33.76 -0.73 16.69
C LYS A 16 -33.04 -1.99 17.13
N LYS A 17 -33.72 -3.13 17.04
CA LYS A 17 -33.20 -4.43 17.46
C LYS A 17 -33.44 -5.45 16.36
N VAL A 18 -32.38 -6.15 15.97
CA VAL A 18 -32.44 -7.32 15.09
C VAL A 18 -32.11 -8.53 15.94
N ASP A 19 -33.04 -9.47 16.05
CA ASP A 19 -32.87 -10.69 16.83
C ASP A 19 -33.35 -11.88 16.01
N ILE A 20 -32.40 -12.47 15.27
CA ILE A 20 -32.61 -13.72 14.56
C ILE A 20 -32.13 -14.81 15.50
N VAL A 21 -33.07 -15.59 16.01
CA VAL A 21 -32.83 -16.81 16.78
C VAL A 21 -33.61 -17.91 16.09
N GLY A 22 -33.01 -19.08 15.90
CA GLY A 22 -33.71 -20.27 15.44
C GLY A 22 -34.94 -20.50 16.32
N SER A 23 -36.10 -20.58 15.69
CA SER A 23 -37.41 -20.62 16.36
C SER A 23 -37.48 -21.73 17.41
N LYS A 24 -37.85 -21.40 18.65
CA LYS A 24 -38.43 -22.37 19.62
C LYS A 24 -39.96 -22.24 19.75
N SER A 25 -40.60 -21.37 18.96
CA SER A 25 -42.04 -21.08 19.05
C SER A 25 -42.69 -21.00 17.67
N ILE A 26 -43.91 -21.56 17.57
CA ILE A 26 -44.76 -21.61 16.37
C ILE A 26 -45.27 -20.22 15.92
N PHE A 27 -45.10 -19.18 16.74
CA PHE A 27 -45.52 -17.80 16.43
C PHE A 27 -44.44 -16.94 15.74
N ASP A 28 -43.23 -17.46 15.51
CA ASP A 28 -42.10 -16.73 14.91
C ASP A 28 -41.98 -16.95 13.38
N PHE A 29 -43.09 -16.90 12.64
CA PHE A 29 -43.17 -17.21 11.19
C PHE A 29 -42.17 -16.43 10.31
N PHE A 30 -41.80 -15.20 10.70
CA PHE A 30 -40.85 -14.37 9.94
C PHE A 30 -39.38 -14.61 10.29
N LYS A 31 -39.06 -15.22 11.45
CA LYS A 31 -37.65 -15.51 11.83
C LYS A 31 -37.10 -16.71 11.08
N SER A 32 -37.94 -17.68 10.72
CA SER A 32 -37.55 -18.87 9.93
C SER A 32 -37.24 -18.58 8.46
N GLU A 33 -37.70 -17.44 7.92
CA GLU A 33 -37.38 -17.06 6.53
C GLU A 33 -35.88 -16.77 6.37
N PHE A 34 -35.26 -16.17 7.39
CA PHE A 34 -33.84 -15.80 7.35
C PHE A 34 -32.90 -16.87 7.89
N THR A 35 -33.37 -17.95 8.51
CA THR A 35 -32.49 -19.08 8.90
C THR A 35 -31.90 -19.82 7.69
N LYS A 36 -32.43 -19.57 6.48
CA LYS A 36 -31.87 -20.03 5.20
C LYS A 36 -30.83 -19.05 4.62
N LEU A 37 -30.55 -17.95 5.30
CA LEU A 37 -29.51 -17.01 4.89
C LEU A 37 -28.14 -17.67 5.12
N GLU A 38 -27.51 -18.09 4.03
CA GLU A 38 -26.19 -18.70 4.00
C GLU A 38 -25.23 -17.83 3.16
N GLY A 39 -23.92 -18.01 3.33
CA GLY A 39 -22.92 -17.25 2.57
C GLY A 39 -22.63 -15.88 3.17
N SER A 40 -22.95 -14.80 2.45
CA SER A 40 -22.59 -13.43 2.84
C SER A 40 -23.81 -12.60 3.26
N LEU A 41 -23.66 -11.86 4.37
CA LEU A 41 -24.60 -10.83 4.83
C LEU A 41 -23.89 -9.48 4.95
N ILE A 42 -24.47 -8.45 4.34
CA ILE A 42 -24.01 -7.06 4.43
C ILE A 42 -25.10 -6.22 5.09
N ILE A 43 -24.79 -5.62 6.23
CA ILE A 43 -25.65 -4.69 6.96
C ILE A 43 -25.03 -3.30 6.81
N LYS A 44 -25.64 -2.44 6.00
CA LYS A 44 -25.09 -1.11 5.70
C LYS A 44 -26.13 -0.03 5.94
N GLY A 45 -25.76 0.99 6.72
CA GLY A 45 -26.56 2.20 6.89
C GLY A 45 -27.80 2.04 7.78
N PHE A 46 -27.84 1.05 8.68
CA PHE A 46 -28.97 0.85 9.59
C PHE A 46 -28.88 1.85 10.76
N LYS A 47 -29.24 3.11 10.50
CA LYS A 47 -28.99 4.25 11.42
C LYS A 47 -29.68 4.13 12.78
N ASN A 48 -30.76 3.35 12.88
CA ASN A 48 -31.52 3.13 14.12
C ASN A 48 -31.07 1.90 14.92
N LEU A 49 -30.27 1.02 14.32
CA LEU A 49 -29.91 -0.26 14.91
C LEU A 49 -29.04 -0.04 16.15
N GLU A 50 -29.50 -0.51 17.31
CA GLU A 50 -28.82 -0.45 18.60
C GLU A 50 -28.24 -1.82 18.97
N ILE A 51 -28.98 -2.91 18.68
CA ILE A 51 -28.62 -4.28 19.07
C ILE A 51 -28.83 -5.23 17.88
N ILE A 52 -27.84 -6.09 17.63
CA ILE A 52 -27.97 -7.19 16.68
C ILE A 52 -27.57 -8.54 17.27
N SER A 53 -28.39 -9.54 17.02
CA SER A 53 -28.20 -10.95 17.36
C SER A 53 -28.53 -11.78 16.13
N LEU A 54 -27.54 -12.53 15.64
CA LEU A 54 -27.62 -13.33 14.40
C LEU A 54 -27.41 -14.82 14.70
N LYS A 55 -28.13 -15.33 15.69
CA LYS A 55 -28.03 -16.73 16.13
C LYS A 55 -28.50 -17.68 15.04
N ASP A 56 -27.94 -18.89 15.05
CA ASP A 56 -28.26 -20.00 14.14
C ASP A 56 -28.10 -19.74 12.63
N LEU A 57 -27.52 -18.61 12.19
CA LEU A 57 -27.23 -18.38 10.77
C LEU A 57 -25.94 -19.10 10.33
N LYS A 58 -25.91 -19.55 9.07
CA LYS A 58 -24.74 -20.21 8.47
C LYS A 58 -24.02 -19.26 7.53
N LEU A 59 -23.53 -18.16 8.09
CA LEU A 59 -22.78 -17.15 7.35
C LEU A 59 -21.30 -17.52 7.28
N ASP A 60 -20.71 -17.34 6.11
CA ASP A 60 -19.28 -17.36 5.86
C ASP A 60 -18.70 -15.94 6.01
N ILE A 61 -19.44 -14.92 5.54
CA ILE A 61 -18.99 -13.52 5.52
C ILE A 61 -20.05 -12.61 6.15
N LEU A 62 -19.64 -11.74 7.07
CA LEU A 62 -20.50 -10.71 7.66
C LEU A 62 -19.81 -9.35 7.60
N LYS A 63 -20.46 -8.37 6.96
CA LYS A 63 -20.01 -6.97 6.92
C LYS A 63 -21.06 -6.08 7.58
N ILE A 64 -20.69 -5.36 8.63
CA ILE A 64 -21.55 -4.38 9.34
C ILE A 64 -20.92 -3.01 9.18
N ASN A 65 -21.55 -2.15 8.40
CA ASN A 65 -21.03 -0.85 8.00
C ASN A 65 -22.04 0.25 8.34
N ASP A 66 -21.54 1.40 8.80
CA ASP A 66 -22.32 2.63 8.96
C ASP A 66 -23.57 2.46 9.85
N CYS A 67 -23.41 1.73 10.95
CA CYS A 67 -24.45 1.49 11.96
C CYS A 67 -24.19 2.37 13.19
N SER A 68 -24.38 3.68 13.03
CA SER A 68 -23.98 4.72 14.00
C SER A 68 -24.51 4.59 15.44
N ARG A 69 -25.60 3.84 15.65
CA ARG A 69 -26.20 3.60 16.98
C ARG A 69 -25.89 2.24 17.58
N LEU A 70 -25.24 1.35 16.82
CA LEU A 70 -25.00 -0.03 17.21
C LEU A 70 -24.06 -0.06 18.41
N ASN A 71 -24.55 -0.60 19.52
CA ASN A 71 -23.81 -0.70 20.77
C ASN A 71 -23.59 -2.15 21.23
N LYS A 72 -24.33 -3.12 20.67
CA LYS A 72 -24.23 -4.52 21.06
C LYS A 72 -24.36 -5.48 19.88
N ILE A 73 -23.45 -6.46 19.83
CA ILE A 73 -23.43 -7.51 18.80
C ILE A 73 -23.28 -8.89 19.46
N ASP A 74 -24.23 -9.77 19.22
CA ASP A 74 -24.15 -11.19 19.57
C ASP A 74 -23.98 -12.05 18.31
N LEU A 75 -22.75 -12.51 18.07
CA LEU A 75 -22.38 -13.42 16.97
C LEU A 75 -21.98 -14.81 17.49
N SER A 76 -22.33 -15.12 18.74
CA SER A 76 -21.78 -16.27 19.46
C SER A 76 -22.10 -17.65 18.85
N GLU A 77 -22.98 -17.74 17.85
CA GLU A 77 -23.35 -19.02 17.21
C GLU A 77 -22.94 -19.10 15.74
N LEU A 78 -22.30 -18.06 15.19
CA LEU A 78 -21.80 -18.01 13.81
C LEU A 78 -20.49 -18.81 13.64
N THR A 79 -20.51 -20.09 14.00
CA THR A 79 -19.32 -20.97 14.02
C THR A 79 -18.70 -21.23 12.64
N LYS A 80 -19.42 -20.96 11.55
CA LYS A 80 -18.92 -21.06 10.17
C LYS A 80 -18.27 -19.77 9.65
N LEU A 81 -18.43 -18.65 10.36
CA LEU A 81 -17.98 -17.34 9.89
C LEU A 81 -16.46 -17.36 9.70
N THR A 82 -16.01 -17.09 8.47
CA THR A 82 -14.61 -17.00 8.08
C THR A 82 -14.14 -15.56 7.97
N SER A 83 -15.03 -14.62 7.67
CA SER A 83 -14.70 -13.20 7.54
C SER A 83 -15.71 -12.30 8.25
N LEU A 84 -15.21 -11.40 9.11
CA LEU A 84 -15.99 -10.40 9.83
C LEU A 84 -15.38 -9.01 9.60
N SER A 85 -16.19 -8.09 9.07
CA SER A 85 -15.84 -6.67 8.97
C SER A 85 -16.86 -5.83 9.75
N VAL A 86 -16.37 -4.98 10.65
CA VAL A 86 -17.17 -4.00 11.39
C VAL A 86 -16.59 -2.62 11.14
N ARG A 87 -17.38 -1.72 10.54
CA ARG A 87 -16.96 -0.37 10.16
C ARG A 87 -17.98 0.68 10.58
N ASP A 88 -17.49 1.86 10.97
CA ASP A 88 -18.32 3.03 11.28
C ASP A 88 -19.42 2.71 12.31
N CYS A 89 -19.02 1.98 13.35
CA CYS A 89 -19.86 1.60 14.49
C CYS A 89 -19.31 2.27 15.77
N PRO A 90 -19.35 3.62 15.87
CA PRO A 90 -18.64 4.37 16.89
C PRO A 90 -19.18 4.21 18.31
N ARG A 91 -20.32 3.52 18.52
CA ARG A 91 -20.88 3.24 19.85
C ARG A 91 -20.62 1.83 20.36
N LEU A 92 -20.06 0.97 19.51
CA LEU A 92 -19.82 -0.42 19.85
C LEU A 92 -18.68 -0.51 20.88
N THR A 93 -18.85 -1.32 21.91
CA THR A 93 -17.80 -1.61 22.90
C THR A 93 -17.35 -3.06 22.77
N THR A 94 -16.14 -3.38 23.26
CA THR A 94 -15.69 -4.77 23.27
C THR A 94 -16.42 -5.65 24.29
N ASP A 95 -16.92 -5.06 25.37
CA ASP A 95 -17.64 -5.78 26.43
C ASP A 95 -19.02 -6.26 25.96
N ASP A 96 -19.60 -5.54 25.00
CA ASP A 96 -20.90 -5.83 24.39
C ASP A 96 -20.81 -6.68 23.10
N CYS A 97 -19.61 -7.21 22.79
CA CYS A 97 -19.36 -8.10 21.66
C CYS A 97 -19.09 -9.53 22.14
N THR A 98 -20.08 -10.43 22.04
CA THR A 98 -19.87 -11.85 22.36
C THR A 98 -19.33 -12.61 21.15
N LEU A 99 -18.00 -12.68 21.01
CA LEU A 99 -17.31 -13.33 19.86
C LEU A 99 -16.65 -14.68 20.22
N THR A 100 -16.90 -15.22 21.42
CA THR A 100 -16.11 -16.32 22.02
C THR A 100 -16.15 -17.68 21.31
N LYS A 101 -16.97 -17.84 20.26
CA LYS A 101 -17.16 -19.10 19.52
C LYS A 101 -16.90 -18.97 18.01
N LEU A 102 -16.34 -17.85 17.55
CA LEU A 102 -15.98 -17.67 16.13
C LEU A 102 -14.69 -18.44 15.77
N THR A 103 -14.68 -19.75 15.99
CA THR A 103 -13.49 -20.61 15.86
C THR A 103 -13.02 -20.83 14.42
N SER A 104 -13.86 -20.51 13.44
CA SER A 104 -13.55 -20.61 12.01
C SER A 104 -13.06 -19.30 11.39
N LEU A 105 -13.04 -18.21 12.16
CA LEU A 105 -12.71 -16.88 11.68
C LEU A 105 -11.26 -16.85 11.19
N LYS A 106 -11.06 -16.43 9.94
CA LYS A 106 -9.76 -16.27 9.27
C LYS A 106 -9.39 -14.81 9.08
N SER A 107 -10.38 -13.94 8.86
CA SER A 107 -10.18 -12.51 8.65
C SER A 107 -11.08 -11.69 9.58
N LEU A 108 -10.50 -10.71 10.25
CA LEU A 108 -11.20 -9.74 11.10
C LEU A 108 -10.75 -8.32 10.74
N LYS A 109 -11.70 -7.48 10.33
CA LYS A 109 -11.47 -6.06 10.07
C LYS A 109 -12.34 -5.20 10.97
N ILE A 110 -11.72 -4.26 11.66
CA ILE A 110 -12.37 -3.31 12.56
C ILE A 110 -11.93 -1.93 12.16
N SER A 111 -12.87 -1.08 11.77
CA SER A 111 -12.56 0.27 11.28
C SER A 111 -13.50 1.31 11.89
N ASN A 112 -12.95 2.45 12.30
CA ASN A 112 -13.70 3.58 12.86
C ASN A 112 -14.66 3.17 14.00
N CYS A 113 -14.20 2.29 14.89
CA CYS A 113 -14.93 1.81 16.07
C CYS A 113 -14.39 2.50 17.32
N SER A 114 -14.71 3.79 17.46
CA SER A 114 -14.01 4.69 18.38
C SER A 114 -14.18 4.38 19.87
N GLN A 115 -15.09 3.53 20.33
CA GLN A 115 -15.22 3.18 21.75
C GLN A 115 -14.37 1.97 22.19
N PHE A 116 -13.63 1.35 21.26
CA PHE A 116 -12.78 0.19 21.56
C PHE A 116 -11.53 0.64 22.32
N LYS A 117 -11.56 0.58 23.66
CA LYS A 117 -10.39 0.91 24.51
C LYS A 117 -9.32 -0.18 24.53
N LYS A 118 -9.76 -1.43 24.33
CA LYS A 118 -8.97 -2.66 24.22
C LYS A 118 -9.60 -3.49 23.10
N LEU A 119 -8.87 -4.49 22.58
CA LEU A 119 -9.43 -5.52 21.70
C LEU A 119 -9.73 -6.81 22.46
N PHE A 120 -10.46 -7.70 21.79
CA PHE A 120 -10.71 -9.07 22.23
C PHE A 120 -9.39 -9.87 22.33
N ASN A 121 -9.38 -10.88 23.19
CA ASN A 121 -8.27 -11.85 23.23
C ASN A 121 -8.25 -12.67 21.93
N LEU A 122 -7.24 -12.46 21.08
CA LEU A 122 -7.14 -13.14 19.79
C LEU A 122 -6.95 -14.66 19.89
N LEU A 123 -6.56 -15.19 21.05
CA LEU A 123 -6.51 -16.63 21.31
C LEU A 123 -7.87 -17.31 21.20
N LEU A 124 -8.97 -16.54 21.22
CA LEU A 124 -10.32 -17.04 20.95
C LEU A 124 -10.56 -17.38 19.46
N PHE A 125 -9.67 -16.93 18.57
CA PHE A 125 -9.77 -17.11 17.12
C PHE A 125 -8.56 -17.92 16.61
N PRO A 126 -8.53 -19.26 16.84
CA PRO A 126 -7.34 -20.08 16.57
C PRO A 126 -6.93 -20.16 15.10
N LYS A 127 -7.87 -19.88 14.18
CA LYS A 127 -7.66 -19.87 12.72
C LYS A 127 -7.50 -18.46 12.13
N LEU A 128 -7.42 -17.42 12.96
CA LEU A 128 -7.30 -16.05 12.47
C LEU A 128 -5.94 -15.87 11.78
N GLU A 129 -5.98 -15.57 10.50
CA GLU A 129 -4.81 -15.37 9.63
C GLU A 129 -4.57 -13.87 9.38
N SER A 130 -5.63 -13.06 9.24
CA SER A 130 -5.54 -11.63 8.96
C SER A 130 -6.34 -10.79 9.96
N LEU A 131 -5.72 -9.71 10.46
CA LEU A 131 -6.35 -8.72 11.32
C LEU A 131 -6.00 -7.30 10.87
N SER A 132 -7.02 -6.47 10.68
CA SER A 132 -6.87 -5.04 10.35
C SER A 132 -7.66 -4.19 11.36
N ILE A 133 -6.98 -3.23 12.00
CA ILE A 133 -7.53 -2.31 12.99
C ILE A 133 -7.23 -0.88 12.53
N ILE A 134 -8.25 -0.18 12.03
CA ILE A 134 -8.10 1.13 11.38
C ILE A 134 -8.95 2.17 12.10
N GLU A 135 -8.43 3.38 12.30
CA GLU A 135 -9.17 4.52 12.88
C GLU A 135 -9.86 4.21 14.23
N CYS A 136 -9.32 3.28 15.02
CA CYS A 136 -9.85 2.94 16.35
C CYS A 136 -9.28 3.89 17.40
N SER A 137 -9.73 5.15 17.37
CA SER A 137 -9.03 6.28 18.00
C SER A 137 -8.87 6.20 19.54
N ASN A 138 -9.72 5.46 20.27
CA ASN A 138 -9.56 5.28 21.73
C ASN A 138 -8.82 4.00 22.14
N LEU A 139 -8.35 3.19 21.17
CA LEU A 139 -7.56 2.00 21.48
C LEU A 139 -6.23 2.44 22.08
N SER A 140 -6.02 2.11 23.36
CA SER A 140 -4.84 2.60 24.11
C SER A 140 -3.71 1.57 24.20
N THR A 141 -4.08 0.29 24.27
CA THR A 141 -3.17 -0.85 24.37
C THR A 141 -3.72 -2.02 23.58
N PHE A 142 -2.84 -2.82 23.00
CA PHE A 142 -3.23 -4.02 22.25
C PHE A 142 -2.27 -5.19 22.52
N ASP A 143 -2.82 -6.35 22.90
CA ASP A 143 -2.06 -7.61 22.92
C ASP A 143 -2.37 -8.37 21.62
N CYS A 144 -1.37 -8.47 20.74
CA CYS A 144 -1.49 -9.12 19.45
C CYS A 144 -1.26 -10.64 19.50
N SER A 145 -1.03 -11.24 20.68
CA SER A 145 -0.77 -12.67 20.83
C SER A 145 -1.79 -13.55 20.10
N SER A 146 -1.35 -14.37 19.15
CA SER A 146 -2.21 -15.22 18.32
C SER A 146 -1.49 -16.48 17.84
N SER A 147 -2.22 -17.58 17.66
CA SER A 147 -1.68 -18.85 17.15
C SER A 147 -1.59 -18.91 15.62
N GLY A 148 -2.40 -18.11 14.92
CA GLY A 148 -2.64 -18.24 13.48
C GLY A 148 -2.17 -17.06 12.64
N LEU A 149 -2.00 -15.89 13.24
CA LEU A 149 -1.92 -14.63 12.51
C LEU A 149 -0.70 -14.57 11.58
N THR A 150 -0.95 -14.31 10.29
CA THR A 150 0.06 -14.11 9.25
C THR A 150 0.19 -12.64 8.86
N ASP A 151 -0.88 -11.86 8.96
CA ASP A 151 -0.93 -10.47 8.52
C ASP A 151 -1.61 -9.60 9.58
N LEU A 152 -0.93 -8.54 10.02
CA LEU A 152 -1.44 -7.58 11.01
C LEU A 152 -1.29 -6.15 10.49
N GLU A 153 -2.41 -5.45 10.37
CA GLU A 153 -2.46 -4.02 10.04
C GLU A 153 -3.09 -3.23 11.19
N ILE A 154 -2.41 -2.17 11.61
CA ILE A 154 -2.91 -1.21 12.59
C ILE A 154 -2.64 0.19 12.04
N SER A 155 -3.68 0.97 11.79
CA SER A 155 -3.52 2.36 11.33
C SER A 155 -4.45 3.33 12.03
N ASP A 156 -4.03 4.59 12.11
CA ASP A 156 -4.85 5.72 12.58
C ASP A 156 -5.40 5.55 14.00
N CYS A 157 -4.72 4.74 14.81
CA CYS A 157 -5.06 4.49 16.21
C CYS A 157 -4.33 5.51 17.11
N SER A 158 -4.80 6.77 17.08
CA SER A 158 -4.07 7.90 17.65
C SER A 158 -3.81 7.85 19.17
N GLN A 159 -4.58 7.09 19.96
CA GLN A 159 -4.33 6.89 21.40
C GLN A 159 -3.52 5.64 21.72
N LEU A 160 -3.13 4.83 20.73
CA LEU A 160 -2.39 3.60 20.94
C LEU A 160 -0.98 3.93 21.42
N ARG A 161 -0.63 3.41 22.59
CA ARG A 161 0.68 3.66 23.23
C ARG A 161 1.55 2.43 23.32
N ASN A 162 0.96 1.23 23.22
CA ASN A 162 1.69 -0.01 23.38
C ASN A 162 1.03 -1.17 22.64
N ILE A 163 1.84 -1.95 21.93
CA ILE A 163 1.47 -3.24 21.35
C ILE A 163 2.39 -4.30 21.92
N THR A 164 1.82 -5.32 22.55
CA THR A 164 2.56 -6.44 23.15
C THR A 164 2.18 -7.75 22.48
N GLY A 165 2.99 -8.81 22.67
CA GLY A 165 2.63 -10.16 22.21
C GLY A 165 3.29 -10.63 20.93
N PHE A 166 4.15 -9.82 20.30
CA PHE A 166 4.87 -10.18 19.06
C PHE A 166 5.70 -11.45 19.19
N SER A 167 6.34 -11.69 20.34
CA SER A 167 7.10 -12.92 20.60
C SER A 167 6.22 -14.18 20.62
N LYS A 168 4.89 -14.04 20.64
CA LYS A 168 3.90 -15.12 20.60
C LYS A 168 3.17 -15.19 19.26
N LEU A 169 3.78 -14.69 18.18
CA LEU A 169 3.27 -14.75 16.81
C LEU A 169 4.14 -15.65 15.92
N PRO A 170 3.93 -16.98 15.96
CA PRO A 170 4.83 -17.94 15.28
C PRO A 170 4.69 -17.95 13.75
N LYS A 171 3.68 -17.28 13.19
CA LYS A 171 3.34 -17.31 11.76
C LYS A 171 3.27 -15.93 11.10
N LEU A 172 3.49 -14.85 11.84
CA LEU A 172 3.34 -13.49 11.30
C LEU A 172 4.38 -13.24 10.23
N LYS A 173 3.93 -12.92 9.02
CA LYS A 173 4.76 -12.64 7.83
C LYS A 173 4.78 -11.16 7.49
N SER A 174 3.67 -10.46 7.73
CA SER A 174 3.50 -9.04 7.41
C SER A 174 2.98 -8.26 8.63
N LEU A 175 3.62 -7.13 8.92
CA LEU A 175 3.21 -6.18 9.95
C LEU A 175 3.22 -4.76 9.39
N SER A 176 2.08 -4.08 9.48
CA SER A 176 1.95 -2.66 9.17
C SER A 176 1.41 -1.90 10.39
N VAL A 177 2.15 -0.91 10.88
CA VAL A 177 1.73 -0.04 12.00
C VAL A 177 1.97 1.42 11.61
N ARG A 178 0.90 2.15 11.24
CA ARG A 178 1.01 3.49 10.66
C ARG A 178 0.12 4.52 11.34
N ASN A 179 0.50 5.80 11.28
CA ASN A 179 -0.22 6.94 11.84
C ASN A 179 -0.72 6.72 13.29
N CYS A 180 0.07 6.00 14.10
CA CYS A 180 -0.19 5.72 15.51
C CYS A 180 0.62 6.69 16.38
N ARG A 181 0.29 7.98 16.34
CA ARG A 181 1.14 9.09 16.82
C ARG A 181 1.57 9.06 18.30
N ASN A 182 0.91 8.27 19.15
CA ASN A 182 1.28 8.08 20.55
C ASN A 182 2.07 6.79 20.82
N LEU A 183 2.31 5.99 19.78
CA LEU A 183 3.12 4.77 19.83
C LEU A 183 4.57 5.15 19.49
N ASN A 184 5.29 5.70 20.46
CA ASN A 184 6.67 6.14 20.21
C ASN A 184 7.65 4.97 20.01
N ARG A 185 7.32 3.79 20.54
CA ARG A 185 8.20 2.62 20.54
C ARG A 185 7.47 1.37 20.07
N LEU A 186 8.13 0.59 19.22
CA LEU A 186 7.65 -0.71 18.79
C LEU A 186 8.76 -1.76 18.96
N ASP A 187 8.47 -2.83 19.71
CA ASP A 187 9.32 -4.01 19.78
C ASP A 187 8.59 -5.20 19.15
N CYS A 188 8.92 -5.50 17.90
CA CYS A 188 8.45 -6.68 17.17
C CYS A 188 9.54 -7.75 17.05
N SER A 189 10.56 -7.69 17.91
CA SER A 189 11.69 -8.62 17.87
C SER A 189 11.27 -10.05 18.14
N SER A 190 12.10 -11.00 17.71
CA SER A 190 11.87 -12.45 17.82
C SER A 190 10.64 -12.98 17.06
N THR A 191 10.02 -12.16 16.22
CA THR A 191 9.00 -12.59 15.27
C THR A 191 9.67 -13.23 14.05
N LYS A 192 10.15 -14.47 14.20
CA LYS A 192 11.08 -15.11 13.25
C LYS A 192 10.58 -15.16 11.80
N THR A 193 9.27 -15.25 11.59
CA THR A 193 8.65 -15.35 10.25
C THR A 193 8.39 -14.00 9.59
N LEU A 194 8.54 -12.89 10.32
CA LEU A 194 8.21 -11.54 9.83
C LEU A 194 9.17 -11.16 8.72
N ALA A 195 8.65 -10.96 7.51
CA ALA A 195 9.43 -10.67 6.31
C ALA A 195 9.08 -9.29 5.72
N GLU A 196 7.88 -8.80 5.96
CA GLU A 196 7.39 -7.49 5.50
C GLU A 196 7.05 -6.62 6.72
N LEU A 197 7.72 -5.48 6.87
CA LEU A 197 7.52 -4.54 7.97
C LEU A 197 7.34 -3.12 7.42
N GLU A 198 6.22 -2.50 7.77
CA GLU A 198 5.93 -1.10 7.49
C GLU A 198 5.58 -0.37 8.78
N VAL A 199 6.32 0.69 9.09
CA VAL A 199 6.10 1.49 10.29
C VAL A 199 6.23 2.97 9.99
N SER A 200 5.46 3.79 10.70
CA SER A 200 5.58 5.24 10.66
C SER A 200 5.55 5.83 12.07
N ASP A 201 6.00 7.09 12.21
CA ASP A 201 5.87 7.90 13.43
C ASP A 201 6.60 7.38 14.68
N LEU A 202 7.49 6.38 14.54
CA LEU A 202 8.24 5.81 15.66
C LEU A 202 9.47 6.65 16.03
N GLU A 203 9.77 6.71 17.33
CA GLU A 203 11.03 7.21 17.90
C GLU A 203 12.03 6.08 18.16
N GLU A 204 11.54 4.87 18.49
CA GLU A 204 12.38 3.68 18.69
C GLU A 204 11.75 2.43 18.05
N LEU A 205 12.57 1.65 17.33
CA LEU A 205 12.17 0.39 16.73
C LEU A 205 13.16 -0.73 17.08
N ASN A 206 12.63 -1.85 17.58
CA ASN A 206 13.35 -3.12 17.68
C ASN A 206 12.67 -4.18 16.79
N CYS A 207 13.32 -4.53 15.69
CA CYS A 207 12.90 -5.57 14.75
C CYS A 207 13.98 -6.65 14.61
N SER A 208 14.70 -6.94 15.70
CA SER A 208 15.76 -7.96 15.71
C SER A 208 15.21 -9.38 15.64
N ASN A 209 15.99 -10.32 15.10
CA ASN A 209 15.62 -11.74 15.00
C ASN A 209 14.33 -12.01 14.22
N THR A 210 14.19 -11.36 13.06
CA THR A 210 13.10 -11.52 12.08
C THR A 210 13.65 -12.05 10.75
N SER A 211 12.81 -12.14 9.72
CA SER A 211 13.16 -12.58 8.35
C SER A 211 13.09 -11.43 7.33
N ILE A 212 13.14 -10.17 7.77
CA ILE A 212 13.06 -8.99 6.89
C ILE A 212 14.27 -8.96 5.95
N GLU A 213 14.03 -8.74 4.66
CA GLU A 213 15.07 -8.68 3.61
C GLU A 213 15.43 -7.23 3.23
N GLU A 214 14.44 -6.33 3.25
CA GLU A 214 14.59 -4.89 3.04
C GLU A 214 13.85 -4.12 4.13
N LEU A 215 14.47 -3.09 4.70
CA LEU A 215 13.84 -2.18 5.66
C LEU A 215 14.00 -0.74 5.22
N SER A 216 12.90 0.01 5.21
CA SER A 216 12.88 1.46 5.00
C SER A 216 12.24 2.12 6.21
N LEU A 217 12.83 3.22 6.65
CA LEU A 217 12.34 4.03 7.78
C LEU A 217 12.02 5.46 7.35
N ASN A 218 11.76 5.67 6.06
CA ASN A 218 11.47 7.00 5.52
C ASN A 218 10.18 7.61 6.08
N LEU A 219 9.26 6.79 6.61
CA LEU A 219 8.04 7.24 7.31
C LEU A 219 8.24 7.47 8.83
N CYS A 220 9.46 7.29 9.35
CA CYS A 220 9.81 7.53 10.75
C CYS A 220 10.86 8.67 10.86
N PRO A 221 10.54 9.92 10.49
CA PRO A 221 11.52 11.01 10.48
C PRO A 221 12.10 11.33 11.86
N ASN A 222 11.37 11.00 12.94
CA ASN A 222 11.77 11.26 14.33
C ASN A 222 12.46 10.06 15.00
N ILE A 223 12.80 9.00 14.25
CA ILE A 223 13.48 7.84 14.83
C ILE A 223 14.85 8.23 15.38
N THR A 224 15.07 7.88 16.64
CA THR A 224 16.34 8.08 17.37
C THR A 224 17.07 6.76 17.50
N LYS A 225 16.35 5.66 17.77
CA LYS A 225 16.95 4.34 18.01
C LYS A 225 16.41 3.27 17.08
N LEU A 226 17.31 2.59 16.37
CA LEU A 226 17.00 1.40 15.59
C LEU A 226 17.82 0.19 16.06
N THR A 227 17.15 -0.93 16.31
CA THR A 227 17.78 -2.24 16.53
C THR A 227 17.17 -3.25 15.55
N CYS A 228 17.92 -3.56 14.50
CA CYS A 228 17.55 -4.50 13.43
C CYS A 228 18.57 -5.65 13.33
N SER A 229 19.08 -6.11 14.47
CA SER A 229 20.12 -7.13 14.55
C SER A 229 19.60 -8.54 14.22
N ASN A 230 20.51 -9.42 13.77
CA ASN A 230 20.28 -10.83 13.53
C ASN A 230 19.15 -11.12 12.52
N ASN A 231 19.00 -10.25 11.53
CA ASN A 231 18.13 -10.45 10.37
C ASN A 231 18.99 -10.98 9.21
N LYS A 232 19.15 -12.31 9.16
CA LYS A 232 20.10 -12.99 8.26
C LYS A 232 19.92 -12.74 6.77
N LYS A 233 18.80 -12.15 6.34
CA LYS A 233 18.52 -11.82 4.94
C LYS A 233 18.49 -10.33 4.67
N LEU A 234 18.62 -9.49 5.71
CA LEU A 234 18.55 -8.04 5.57
C LEU A 234 19.78 -7.55 4.81
N ASN A 235 19.58 -7.23 3.53
CA ASN A 235 20.63 -6.78 2.62
C ASN A 235 20.44 -5.32 2.18
N LYS A 236 19.29 -4.71 2.49
CA LYS A 236 18.99 -3.31 2.17
C LYS A 236 18.33 -2.61 3.36
N LEU A 237 18.95 -1.50 3.77
CA LEU A 237 18.45 -0.63 4.83
C LEU A 237 18.45 0.81 4.33
N ASP A 238 17.27 1.43 4.24
CA ASP A 238 17.10 2.83 3.83
C ASP A 238 16.81 3.74 5.02
N LEU A 239 17.75 4.64 5.29
CA LEU A 239 17.73 5.61 6.39
C LEU A 239 17.70 7.07 5.88
N SER A 240 17.27 7.29 4.63
CA SER A 240 17.40 8.60 3.97
C SER A 240 16.64 9.72 4.68
N ASN A 241 15.55 9.42 5.39
CA ASN A 241 14.79 10.39 6.17
C ASN A 241 15.06 10.33 7.69
N CYS A 242 16.06 9.58 8.16
CA CYS A 242 16.31 9.34 9.58
C CYS A 242 17.32 10.36 10.16
N VAL A 243 16.95 11.64 10.13
CA VAL A 243 17.84 12.77 10.46
C VAL A 243 18.17 12.91 11.95
N TYR A 244 17.45 12.22 12.83
CA TYR A 244 17.66 12.21 14.28
C TYR A 244 18.19 10.88 14.84
N LEU A 245 18.56 9.94 13.97
CA LEU A 245 19.00 8.60 14.39
C LEU A 245 20.35 8.67 15.14
N ASP A 246 20.33 8.40 16.45
CA ASP A 246 21.48 8.47 17.34
C ASP A 246 22.12 7.09 17.59
N PHE A 247 21.36 6.01 17.42
CA PHE A 247 21.79 4.65 17.66
C PHE A 247 21.25 3.69 16.61
N LEU A 248 22.15 2.90 16.03
CA LEU A 248 21.86 1.84 15.09
C LEU A 248 22.60 0.56 15.49
N ASP A 249 21.85 -0.49 15.81
CA ASP A 249 22.39 -1.85 15.83
C ASP A 249 21.85 -2.65 14.64
N CYS A 250 22.75 -3.02 13.74
CA CYS A 250 22.51 -3.80 12.52
C CYS A 250 23.43 -5.02 12.43
N THR A 251 23.90 -5.52 13.59
CA THR A 251 24.76 -6.70 13.71
C THR A 251 24.11 -7.95 13.14
N GLY A 252 24.88 -8.82 12.48
CA GLY A 252 24.38 -10.13 12.06
C GLY A 252 23.42 -10.10 10.85
N ASN A 253 23.58 -9.10 9.98
CA ASN A 253 22.83 -8.91 8.74
C ASN A 253 23.73 -9.15 7.51
N GLU A 254 23.16 -9.13 6.29
CA GLU A 254 23.88 -9.27 5.01
C GLU A 254 24.19 -7.90 4.36
N LEU A 255 24.24 -6.84 5.17
CA LEU A 255 24.57 -5.49 4.71
C LEU A 255 26.04 -5.41 4.29
N THR A 256 26.29 -5.13 3.00
CA THR A 256 27.66 -4.96 2.46
C THR A 256 28.18 -3.54 2.58
N SER A 257 27.26 -2.56 2.57
CA SER A 257 27.53 -1.15 2.82
C SER A 257 26.27 -0.47 3.33
N LEU A 258 26.43 0.66 4.03
CA LEU A 258 25.32 1.45 4.53
C LEU A 258 25.49 2.93 4.16
N ASP A 259 24.44 3.57 3.67
CA ASP A 259 24.44 5.02 3.43
C ASP A 259 23.95 5.75 4.68
N LEU A 260 24.83 6.56 5.29
CA LEU A 260 24.55 7.39 6.46
C LEU A 260 24.63 8.89 6.14
N SER A 261 24.50 9.27 4.87
CA SER A 261 24.64 10.67 4.43
C SER A 261 23.68 11.61 5.16
N TYR A 262 22.48 11.14 5.48
CA TYR A 262 21.41 11.92 6.13
C TYR A 262 21.31 11.71 7.65
N CYS A 263 22.03 10.74 8.21
CA CYS A 263 22.06 10.52 9.65
C CYS A 263 23.06 11.47 10.35
N PRO A 264 22.84 11.80 11.63
CA PRO A 264 23.78 12.58 12.44
C PRO A 264 25.22 12.07 12.35
N LYS A 265 26.20 12.98 12.40
CA LYS A 265 27.62 12.60 12.46
C LYS A 265 27.98 11.89 13.77
N SER A 266 27.20 12.12 14.83
CA SER A 266 27.36 11.53 16.17
C SER A 266 26.70 10.16 16.33
N ILE A 267 26.06 9.62 15.30
CA ILE A 267 25.38 8.31 15.36
C ILE A 267 26.33 7.21 15.84
N THR A 268 25.88 6.41 16.81
CA THR A 268 26.55 5.19 17.24
C THR A 268 26.06 4.03 16.39
N VAL A 269 26.97 3.34 15.70
CA VAL A 269 26.65 2.20 14.83
C VAL A 269 27.32 0.94 15.35
N ILE A 270 26.53 -0.14 15.47
CA ILE A 270 26.98 -1.49 15.81
C ILE A 270 26.63 -2.42 14.63
N PRO A 271 27.59 -3.18 14.10
CA PRO A 271 28.99 -3.26 14.54
C PRO A 271 29.82 -2.10 14.00
N SER A 272 30.88 -1.72 14.73
CA SER A 272 31.69 -0.53 14.40
C SER A 272 32.55 -0.67 13.14
N ASP A 273 32.73 -1.89 12.65
CA ASP A 273 33.54 -2.24 11.47
C ASP A 273 32.72 -2.26 10.16
N LEU A 274 31.40 -2.03 10.22
CA LEU A 274 30.57 -1.93 9.03
C LEU A 274 31.03 -0.78 8.13
N LYS A 275 31.22 -1.05 6.84
CA LYS A 275 31.54 -0.01 5.85
C LYS A 275 30.30 0.87 5.62
N PHE A 276 30.44 2.17 5.81
CA PHE A 276 29.38 3.12 5.48
C PHE A 276 29.88 4.28 4.59
N ALA A 277 28.97 4.80 3.78
CA ALA A 277 29.18 5.98 2.96
C ALA A 277 28.55 7.21 3.63
N ARG A 278 29.21 8.36 3.48
CA ARG A 278 28.63 9.69 3.71
C ARG A 278 28.90 10.52 2.46
N ARG A 279 27.94 10.47 1.54
CA ARG A 279 28.00 11.12 0.23
C ARG A 279 27.66 12.60 0.40
N ASN A 280 28.44 13.44 -0.27
CA ASN A 280 28.15 14.86 -0.43
C ASN A 280 27.66 15.18 -1.86
N GLU A 281 27.41 14.14 -2.66
CA GLU A 281 26.96 14.25 -4.05
C GLU A 281 25.53 14.78 -4.08
N LYS A 282 25.26 15.75 -4.96
CA LYS A 282 23.90 16.23 -5.21
C LYS A 282 23.28 15.36 -6.29
N PHE A 283 22.20 14.66 -5.93
CA PHE A 283 21.44 13.85 -6.88
C PHE A 283 20.36 14.69 -7.57
N ARG A 284 20.26 14.53 -8.89
CA ARG A 284 19.07 14.89 -9.66
C ARG A 284 18.04 13.79 -9.48
N ASN A 285 17.13 14.01 -8.53
CA ASN A 285 16.13 13.04 -8.12
C ASN A 285 14.97 12.96 -9.13
N ILE A 286 14.75 11.78 -9.71
CA ILE A 286 13.67 11.47 -10.66
C ILE A 286 12.69 10.54 -9.96
N LEU A 287 11.46 11.01 -9.75
CA LEU A 287 10.36 10.19 -9.27
C LEU A 287 9.56 9.64 -10.44
N ILE A 288 9.32 8.33 -10.50
CA ILE A 288 8.49 7.70 -11.54
C ILE A 288 7.17 7.25 -10.92
N ILE A 289 6.06 7.83 -11.40
CA ILE A 289 4.70 7.55 -10.92
C ILE A 289 3.75 7.26 -12.08
N GLY A 290 2.59 6.69 -11.77
CA GLY A 290 1.58 6.32 -12.76
C GLY A 290 0.93 4.97 -12.45
N ARG A 291 -0.01 4.58 -13.29
CA ARG A 291 -0.81 3.36 -13.10
C ARG A 291 0.03 2.08 -13.17
N THR A 292 -0.45 1.00 -12.57
CA THR A 292 0.10 -0.35 -12.76
C THR A 292 0.02 -0.75 -14.25
N GLY A 293 1.06 -1.41 -14.76
CA GLY A 293 1.15 -1.78 -16.19
C GLY A 293 1.58 -0.64 -17.13
N GLY A 294 1.74 0.59 -16.65
CA GLY A 294 2.15 1.75 -17.46
C GLY A 294 3.61 1.74 -17.97
N GLY A 295 4.41 0.71 -17.65
CA GLY A 295 5.81 0.65 -18.05
C GLY A 295 6.79 1.45 -17.17
N LYS A 296 6.40 1.82 -15.94
CA LYS A 296 7.26 2.53 -14.97
C LYS A 296 8.60 1.83 -14.71
N SER A 297 8.56 0.58 -14.28
CA SER A 297 9.77 -0.22 -13.98
C SER A 297 10.63 -0.46 -15.23
N THR A 298 10.00 -0.64 -16.40
CA THR A 298 10.73 -0.71 -17.68
C THR A 298 11.42 0.62 -18.00
N LEU A 299 10.74 1.76 -17.82
CA LEU A 299 11.36 3.07 -17.96
C LEU A 299 12.52 3.26 -16.96
N ALA A 300 12.35 2.82 -15.71
CA ALA A 300 13.41 2.88 -14.69
C ALA A 300 14.65 2.07 -15.09
N ASN A 301 14.47 0.84 -15.60
CA ASN A 301 15.55 0.02 -16.16
C ASN A 301 16.23 0.72 -17.35
N VAL A 302 15.44 1.27 -18.28
CA VAL A 302 15.95 2.02 -19.44
C VAL A 302 16.77 3.24 -19.01
N LEU A 303 16.32 4.00 -18.01
CA LEU A 303 17.06 5.19 -17.53
C LEU A 303 18.37 4.81 -16.85
N THR A 304 18.32 3.77 -16.01
CA THR A 304 19.48 3.34 -15.22
C THR A 304 20.47 2.48 -16.02
N ASP A 305 20.08 1.98 -17.19
CA ASP A 305 20.85 1.01 -17.99
C ASP A 305 21.13 -0.27 -17.20
N THR A 306 20.14 -0.73 -16.43
CA THR A 306 20.22 -1.91 -15.57
C THR A 306 18.97 -2.78 -15.70
N GLY A 307 19.04 -4.03 -15.21
CA GLY A 307 17.88 -4.91 -14.98
C GLY A 307 17.43 -4.91 -13.52
N ASN A 308 17.71 -3.86 -12.76
CA ASN A 308 17.50 -3.83 -11.30
C ASN A 308 16.01 -3.77 -10.91
N PHE A 309 15.14 -3.36 -11.83
CA PHE A 309 13.69 -3.33 -11.65
C PHE A 309 13.09 -4.57 -12.33
N LYS A 310 12.20 -5.31 -11.63
CA LYS A 310 11.62 -6.54 -12.21
C LYS A 310 10.62 -6.13 -13.28
N GLU A 311 10.82 -6.59 -14.52
CA GLU A 311 9.88 -6.38 -15.63
C GLU A 311 8.91 -7.57 -15.73
N SER A 312 7.64 -7.32 -16.06
CA SER A 312 6.71 -8.38 -16.44
C SER A 312 5.84 -7.94 -17.60
N ALA A 313 5.59 -8.86 -18.54
CA ALA A 313 4.63 -8.65 -19.63
C ALA A 313 3.16 -8.64 -19.15
N TYR A 314 2.91 -9.11 -17.92
CA TYR A 314 1.59 -9.18 -17.30
C TYR A 314 1.27 -7.92 -16.49
N ALA A 315 -0.01 -7.53 -16.47
CA ALA A 315 -0.52 -6.33 -15.80
C ALA A 315 -0.51 -6.39 -14.25
N VAL A 316 0.03 -7.45 -13.64
CA VAL A 316 0.11 -7.61 -12.18
C VAL A 316 1.45 -7.08 -11.69
N SER A 317 1.44 -6.08 -10.81
CA SER A 317 2.68 -5.53 -10.25
C SER A 317 3.44 -6.61 -9.47
N GLN A 318 4.73 -6.76 -9.77
CA GLN A 318 5.67 -7.54 -8.95
C GLN A 318 6.36 -6.68 -7.86
N THR A 319 6.19 -5.36 -7.93
CA THR A 319 6.87 -4.39 -7.07
C THR A 319 5.98 -4.05 -5.88
N LYS A 320 6.29 -4.64 -4.70
CA LYS A 320 5.58 -4.37 -3.44
C LYS A 320 6.08 -3.13 -2.70
N ASN A 321 7.33 -2.72 -2.96
CA ASN A 321 8.01 -1.57 -2.35
C ASN A 321 8.63 -0.69 -3.43
N PHE A 322 8.81 0.60 -3.16
CA PHE A 322 9.56 1.46 -4.08
C PHE A 322 11.01 0.95 -4.25
N LYS A 323 11.58 1.21 -5.41
CA LYS A 323 12.99 0.91 -5.70
C LYS A 323 13.75 2.18 -5.99
N LYS A 324 14.91 2.32 -5.37
CA LYS A 324 15.80 3.47 -5.47
C LYS A 324 17.12 3.02 -6.10
N VAL A 325 17.52 3.66 -7.20
CA VAL A 325 18.77 3.34 -7.91
C VAL A 325 19.45 4.63 -8.33
N ASP A 326 20.75 4.70 -8.04
CA ASP A 326 21.62 5.81 -8.41
C ASP A 326 22.38 5.46 -9.70
N PHE A 327 22.53 6.41 -10.61
CA PHE A 327 23.30 6.22 -11.85
C PHE A 327 23.92 7.55 -12.31
N LYS A 328 24.83 7.47 -13.29
CA LYS A 328 25.47 8.64 -13.90
C LYS A 328 25.07 8.81 -15.36
N TRP A 329 24.93 10.06 -15.80
CA TRP A 329 24.75 10.42 -17.19
C TRP A 329 25.38 11.79 -17.46
N ASP A 330 26.29 11.86 -18.44
CA ASP A 330 27.04 13.07 -18.80
C ASP A 330 27.62 13.81 -17.57
N GLU A 331 28.36 13.07 -16.74
CA GLU A 331 28.99 13.54 -15.48
C GLU A 331 28.02 13.91 -14.34
N GLU A 332 26.70 13.93 -14.59
CA GLU A 332 25.69 14.24 -13.58
C GLU A 332 25.23 12.97 -12.84
N HIS A 333 24.96 13.13 -11.55
CA HIS A 333 24.46 12.06 -10.68
C HIS A 333 22.94 12.12 -10.63
N PHE A 334 22.29 11.04 -11.04
CA PHE A 334 20.85 10.89 -10.99
C PHE A 334 20.47 9.80 -9.99
N ARG A 335 19.30 9.97 -9.40
CA ARG A 335 18.65 8.96 -8.57
C ARG A 335 17.24 8.76 -9.10
N VAL A 336 16.90 7.53 -9.45
CA VAL A 336 15.54 7.16 -9.85
C VAL A 336 14.87 6.44 -8.70
N VAL A 337 13.67 6.91 -8.35
CA VAL A 337 12.74 6.23 -7.46
C VAL A 337 11.55 5.73 -8.29
N ASP A 338 11.49 4.42 -8.51
CA ASP A 338 10.34 3.73 -9.12
C ASP A 338 9.35 3.39 -8.01
N THR A 339 8.13 3.93 -8.08
CA THR A 339 7.09 3.65 -7.10
C THR A 339 6.22 2.48 -7.54
N ILE A 340 5.49 1.90 -6.59
CA ILE A 340 4.37 1.03 -6.91
C ILE A 340 3.34 1.77 -7.80
N GLY A 341 2.64 1.04 -8.66
CA GLY A 341 1.57 1.58 -9.49
C GLY A 341 0.23 1.68 -8.76
N VAL A 342 -0.58 2.64 -9.18
CA VAL A 342 -1.99 2.73 -8.77
C VAL A 342 -2.82 1.73 -9.57
N GLY A 343 -3.78 1.07 -8.91
CA GLY A 343 -4.63 0.04 -9.52
C GLY A 343 -4.07 -1.37 -9.45
N ASP A 344 -3.04 -1.62 -8.63
CA ASP A 344 -2.64 -2.99 -8.26
C ASP A 344 -3.71 -3.64 -7.37
N THR A 345 -4.20 -4.82 -7.74
CA THR A 345 -5.29 -5.51 -7.03
C THR A 345 -4.89 -6.04 -5.65
N LYS A 346 -3.61 -5.96 -5.28
CA LYS A 346 -3.07 -6.50 -4.03
C LYS A 346 -3.03 -5.53 -2.86
N LEU A 347 -3.09 -4.21 -3.10
CA LEU A 347 -2.99 -3.19 -2.06
C LEU A 347 -4.21 -2.27 -2.09
N SER A 348 -4.60 -1.78 -0.91
CA SER A 348 -5.59 -0.71 -0.80
C SER A 348 -5.01 0.60 -1.37
N THR A 349 -5.89 1.50 -1.80
CA THR A 349 -5.50 2.83 -2.28
C THR A 349 -4.63 3.59 -1.27
N GLU A 350 -4.98 3.50 0.01
CA GLU A 350 -4.22 4.11 1.10
C GLU A 350 -2.80 3.53 1.20
N ASN A 351 -2.66 2.21 1.13
CA ASN A 351 -1.34 1.56 1.15
C ASN A 351 -0.49 1.97 -0.05
N THR A 352 -1.10 2.09 -1.24
CA THR A 352 -0.42 2.61 -2.43
C THR A 352 0.09 4.05 -2.21
N LEU A 353 -0.75 4.93 -1.65
CA LEU A 353 -0.37 6.32 -1.39
C LEU A 353 0.75 6.43 -0.36
N PHE A 354 0.71 5.65 0.72
CA PHE A 354 1.79 5.61 1.71
C PHE A 354 3.11 5.09 1.12
N LYS A 355 3.07 4.10 0.22
CA LYS A 355 4.28 3.65 -0.49
C LYS A 355 4.86 4.70 -1.44
N ILE A 356 4.02 5.48 -2.09
CA ILE A 356 4.47 6.61 -2.91
C ILE A 356 5.10 7.69 -2.01
N ALA A 357 4.45 8.02 -0.88
CA ALA A 357 5.00 8.96 0.11
C ALA A 357 6.35 8.49 0.67
N GLU A 358 6.49 7.20 0.98
CA GLU A 358 7.74 6.59 1.44
C GLU A 358 8.86 6.75 0.39
N GLY A 359 8.54 6.53 -0.89
CA GLY A 359 9.48 6.76 -1.99
C GLY A 359 9.87 8.24 -2.13
N ILE A 360 8.93 9.17 -1.97
CA ILE A 360 9.21 10.62 -2.00
C ILE A 360 10.13 11.02 -0.84
N LEU A 361 9.86 10.53 0.37
CA LEU A 361 10.64 10.82 1.57
C LEU A 361 12.03 10.14 1.55
N SER A 362 12.26 9.20 0.62
CA SER A 362 13.60 8.65 0.35
C SER A 362 14.53 9.62 -0.40
N MET A 363 14.02 10.79 -0.82
CA MET A 363 14.72 11.84 -1.56
C MET A 363 14.75 13.17 -0.76
N PRO A 364 15.48 13.23 0.37
CA PRO A 364 15.52 14.41 1.24
C PRO A 364 16.08 15.67 0.56
N GLU A 365 16.79 15.54 -0.56
CA GLU A 365 17.28 16.67 -1.37
C GLU A 365 16.15 17.36 -2.18
N GLY A 366 14.96 16.76 -2.22
CA GLY A 366 13.83 17.19 -3.05
C GLY A 366 13.82 16.53 -4.43
N ILE A 367 12.75 16.74 -5.19
CA ILE A 367 12.50 16.08 -6.48
C ILE A 367 12.90 17.01 -7.62
N SER A 368 13.80 16.57 -8.50
CA SER A 368 14.19 17.35 -9.70
C SER A 368 13.20 17.14 -10.84
N HIS A 369 12.67 15.93 -11.01
CA HIS A 369 11.69 15.60 -12.04
C HIS A 369 10.69 14.56 -11.55
N VAL A 370 9.42 14.72 -11.93
CA VAL A 370 8.38 13.70 -11.78
C VAL A 370 8.03 13.18 -13.17
N LEU A 371 8.24 11.89 -13.42
CA LEU A 371 7.84 11.22 -14.66
C LEU A 371 6.48 10.55 -14.43
N TYR A 372 5.42 11.13 -14.98
CA TYR A 372 4.10 10.52 -14.98
C TYR A 372 3.94 9.62 -16.22
N VAL A 373 4.02 8.31 -16.03
CA VAL A 373 4.12 7.33 -17.12
C VAL A 373 2.73 6.82 -17.50
N ILE A 374 2.38 6.94 -18.79
CA ILE A 374 1.10 6.53 -19.37
C ILE A 374 1.26 5.44 -20.41
N ASP A 375 0.35 4.47 -20.41
CA ASP A 375 0.35 3.37 -21.38
C ASP A 375 -0.33 3.75 -22.71
N GLY A 376 0.42 4.35 -23.63
CA GLY A 376 -0.13 4.77 -24.90
C GLY A 376 -1.01 6.02 -24.75
N ARG A 377 -2.34 5.89 -24.70
CA ARG A 377 -3.25 7.06 -24.63
C ARG A 377 -3.67 7.37 -23.19
N PHE A 378 -4.04 8.62 -22.92
CA PHE A 378 -4.70 8.97 -21.67
C PHE A 378 -6.06 8.29 -21.59
N THR A 379 -6.26 7.46 -20.56
CA THR A 379 -7.55 6.85 -20.24
C THR A 379 -8.18 7.54 -19.02
N GLY A 380 -9.44 7.24 -18.72
CA GLY A 380 -10.07 7.71 -17.48
C GLY A 380 -9.31 7.23 -16.22
N GLU A 381 -8.74 6.02 -16.25
CA GLU A 381 -7.92 5.49 -15.15
C GLU A 381 -6.60 6.27 -14.97
N GLU A 382 -5.98 6.69 -16.08
CA GLU A 382 -4.79 7.56 -16.06
C GLU A 382 -5.13 8.92 -15.42
N ILE A 383 -6.22 9.55 -15.85
CA ILE A 383 -6.66 10.85 -15.30
C ILE A 383 -6.96 10.72 -13.79
N ASN A 384 -7.66 9.66 -13.39
CA ASN A 384 -7.98 9.40 -11.98
C ASN A 384 -6.71 9.17 -11.15
N THR A 385 -5.75 8.40 -11.68
CA THR A 385 -4.46 8.14 -11.03
C THR A 385 -3.66 9.42 -10.85
N PHE A 386 -3.56 10.23 -11.91
CA PHE A 386 -2.88 11.51 -11.89
C PHE A 386 -3.46 12.45 -10.83
N ASN A 387 -4.79 12.64 -10.85
CA ASN A 387 -5.47 13.51 -9.90
C ASN A 387 -5.34 12.99 -8.47
N MET A 388 -5.49 11.68 -8.27
CA MET A 388 -5.31 11.06 -6.96
C MET A 388 -3.94 11.36 -6.36
N ILE A 389 -2.85 11.10 -7.10
CA ILE A 389 -1.49 11.35 -6.60
C ILE A 389 -1.26 12.86 -6.39
N LYS A 390 -1.69 13.69 -7.36
CA LYS A 390 -1.57 15.15 -7.29
C LYS A 390 -2.23 15.71 -6.03
N ASP A 391 -3.46 15.28 -5.74
CA ASP A 391 -4.31 15.88 -4.71
C ASP A 391 -4.09 15.29 -3.32
N SER A 392 -3.59 14.06 -3.22
CA SER A 392 -3.36 13.38 -1.93
C SER A 392 -1.94 13.50 -1.39
N ILE A 393 -0.94 13.80 -2.22
CA ILE A 393 0.47 13.77 -1.81
C ILE A 393 1.16 15.12 -1.98
N PHE A 394 0.98 15.77 -3.12
CA PHE A 394 1.79 16.94 -3.46
C PHE A 394 1.15 18.27 -3.05
N LYS A 395 1.98 19.24 -2.66
CA LYS A 395 1.59 20.66 -2.60
C LYS A 395 1.55 21.30 -4.00
N SER A 396 0.98 22.51 -4.05
CA SER A 396 0.93 23.35 -5.25
C SER A 396 2.32 23.55 -5.86
N GLY A 397 2.39 23.60 -7.19
CA GLY A 397 3.61 23.82 -7.96
C GLY A 397 4.33 22.56 -8.43
N VAL A 398 3.93 21.36 -7.96
CA VAL A 398 4.55 20.09 -8.42
C VAL A 398 4.43 19.89 -9.93
N LEU A 399 3.35 20.39 -10.55
CA LEU A 399 3.07 20.19 -11.97
C LEU A 399 4.17 20.77 -12.87
N GLU A 400 4.84 21.83 -12.42
CA GLU A 400 6.01 22.38 -13.10
C GLU A 400 7.30 21.54 -12.93
N TYR A 401 7.20 20.34 -12.36
CA TYR A 401 8.25 19.33 -12.31
C TYR A 401 7.78 18.03 -12.99
N VAL A 402 6.51 17.94 -13.36
CA VAL A 402 5.92 16.77 -13.99
C VAL A 402 6.17 16.77 -15.49
N THR A 403 6.71 15.66 -16.00
CA THR A 403 6.80 15.34 -17.42
C THR A 403 5.95 14.10 -17.68
N ILE A 404 5.05 14.19 -18.66
CA ILE A 404 4.23 13.06 -19.08
C ILE A 404 5.08 12.17 -20.00
N VAL A 405 5.26 10.91 -19.64
CA VAL A 405 6.00 9.92 -20.42
C VAL A 405 5.02 8.99 -21.11
N ARG A 406 4.89 9.15 -22.42
CA ARG A 406 4.03 8.33 -23.25
C ARG A 406 4.81 7.13 -23.79
N THR A 407 4.55 5.95 -23.25
CA THR A 407 5.18 4.69 -23.67
C THR A 407 4.47 4.06 -24.85
N LYS A 408 5.08 3.03 -25.45
CA LYS A 408 4.55 2.26 -26.59
C LYS A 408 4.23 3.14 -27.82
N PHE A 409 5.04 4.17 -28.05
CA PHE A 409 4.88 5.06 -29.19
C PHE A 409 5.95 4.75 -30.24
N SER A 410 5.66 3.85 -31.18
CA SER A 410 6.62 3.35 -32.18
C SER A 410 7.32 4.45 -33.00
N ASN A 411 6.59 5.53 -33.32
CA ASN A 411 7.11 6.67 -34.06
C ASN A 411 7.90 7.68 -33.20
N PHE A 412 8.34 7.30 -31.99
CA PHE A 412 8.99 8.23 -31.04
C PHE A 412 10.28 8.87 -31.58
N ARG A 413 10.89 8.27 -32.60
CA ARG A 413 12.08 8.83 -33.27
C ARG A 413 11.76 9.98 -34.22
N ASN A 414 10.50 10.13 -34.64
CA ASN A 414 10.04 11.19 -35.51
C ASN A 414 9.44 12.34 -34.70
N ASN A 415 10.15 13.48 -34.67
CA ASN A 415 9.71 14.66 -33.92
C ASN A 415 8.37 15.23 -34.44
N GLY A 416 8.11 15.18 -35.75
CA GLY A 416 6.85 15.66 -36.34
C GLY A 416 5.64 14.84 -35.87
N GLU A 417 5.79 13.51 -35.82
CA GLU A 417 4.77 12.61 -35.27
C GLU A 417 4.54 12.85 -33.77
N CYS A 418 5.61 13.07 -33.01
CA CYS A 418 5.51 13.40 -31.59
C CYS A 418 4.75 14.72 -31.37
N GLU A 419 5.06 15.78 -32.13
CA GLU A 419 4.36 17.07 -32.00
C GLU A 419 2.89 16.99 -32.45
N MET A 420 2.60 16.26 -33.52
CA MET A 420 1.22 16.01 -33.95
C MET A 420 0.43 15.28 -32.87
N ASP A 421 1.02 14.29 -32.22
CA ASP A 421 0.38 13.56 -31.13
C ASP A 421 0.15 14.45 -29.89
N LYS A 422 1.11 15.32 -29.52
CA LYS A 422 0.91 16.33 -28.46
C LYS A 422 -0.26 17.24 -28.76
N LYS A 423 -0.41 17.68 -30.02
CA LYS A 423 -1.54 18.50 -30.45
C LYS A 423 -2.86 17.74 -30.27
N LYS A 424 -2.93 16.49 -30.73
CA LYS A 424 -4.11 15.63 -30.56
C LYS A 424 -4.49 15.44 -29.09
N MET A 425 -3.52 15.23 -28.19
CA MET A 425 -3.80 15.12 -26.75
C MET A 425 -4.47 16.37 -26.17
N ARG A 426 -4.10 17.56 -26.64
CA ARG A 426 -4.73 18.83 -26.21
C ARG A 426 -6.12 19.05 -26.80
N GLU A 427 -6.43 18.41 -27.92
CA GLU A 427 -7.71 18.55 -28.63
C GLU A 427 -8.73 17.46 -28.22
N GLU A 428 -8.28 16.38 -27.57
CA GLU A 428 -9.09 15.20 -27.25
C GLU A 428 -10.17 15.48 -26.19
N ASN A 429 -9.81 16.13 -25.08
CA ASN A 429 -10.74 16.51 -24.01
C ASN A 429 -10.13 17.61 -23.12
N GLU A 430 -10.97 18.51 -22.56
CA GLU A 430 -10.55 19.59 -21.66
C GLU A 430 -9.75 19.12 -20.45
N LEU A 431 -10.08 17.96 -19.86
CA LEU A 431 -9.35 17.38 -18.73
C LEU A 431 -7.91 17.00 -19.12
N ILE A 432 -7.75 16.33 -20.27
CA ILE A 432 -6.43 15.94 -20.78
C ILE A 432 -5.64 17.19 -21.17
N ALA A 433 -6.28 18.15 -21.83
CA ALA A 433 -5.67 19.42 -22.19
C ALA A 433 -5.17 20.17 -20.96
N GLY A 434 -5.96 20.22 -19.88
CA GLY A 434 -5.58 20.83 -18.61
C GLY A 434 -4.34 20.18 -17.99
N ILE A 435 -4.27 18.84 -17.98
CA ILE A 435 -3.09 18.10 -17.49
C ILE A 435 -1.87 18.37 -18.37
N VAL A 436 -2.00 18.21 -19.69
CA VAL A 436 -0.88 18.38 -20.63
C VAL A 436 -0.33 19.80 -20.64
N ASN A 437 -1.19 20.81 -20.48
CA ASN A 437 -0.78 22.21 -20.48
C ASN A 437 -0.20 22.68 -19.14
N SER A 438 -0.49 21.99 -18.05
CA SER A 438 0.04 22.32 -16.71
C SER A 438 1.37 21.64 -16.39
N CYS A 439 1.73 20.59 -17.12
CA CYS A 439 3.00 19.85 -16.98
C CYS A 439 4.15 20.49 -17.79
N ASN A 440 5.41 20.19 -17.44
CA ASN A 440 6.62 20.66 -18.16
C ASN A 440 6.74 20.15 -19.60
N GLY A 441 5.96 19.14 -19.96
CA GLY A 441 5.90 18.65 -21.33
C GLY A 441 5.50 17.19 -21.41
N VAL A 442 5.53 16.70 -22.65
CA VAL A 442 5.27 15.30 -23.00
C VAL A 442 6.50 14.76 -23.73
N ILE A 443 6.98 13.60 -23.30
CA ILE A 443 8.00 12.84 -24.02
C ILE A 443 7.40 11.53 -24.52
N HIS A 444 7.74 11.18 -25.75
CA HIS A 444 7.37 9.91 -26.37
C HIS A 444 8.56 9.00 -26.37
N VAL A 445 8.34 7.77 -25.90
CA VAL A 445 9.35 6.72 -25.83
C VAL A 445 8.75 5.40 -26.30
N ASP A 446 9.63 4.51 -26.76
CA ASP A 446 9.29 3.12 -26.99
C ASP A 446 10.30 2.23 -26.29
N ASN A 447 9.80 1.41 -25.37
CA ASN A 447 10.59 0.56 -24.49
C ASN A 447 10.12 -0.90 -24.63
N PRO A 448 10.30 -1.51 -25.81
CA PRO A 448 9.85 -2.89 -26.07
C PRO A 448 10.55 -3.90 -25.14
N PRO A 449 9.95 -5.07 -24.87
CA PRO A 449 10.58 -6.11 -24.06
C PRO A 449 11.88 -6.63 -24.69
N ILE A 450 12.86 -6.98 -23.85
CA ILE A 450 14.15 -7.56 -24.28
C ILE A 450 14.29 -9.05 -23.93
N ASP A 451 13.53 -9.52 -22.94
CA ASP A 451 13.43 -10.94 -22.58
C ASP A 451 12.41 -11.62 -23.51
N ILE A 452 12.77 -11.75 -24.79
CA ILE A 452 11.95 -12.41 -25.80
C ILE A 452 12.27 -13.90 -25.77
N VAL A 453 11.27 -14.77 -25.58
CA VAL A 453 11.45 -16.22 -25.64
C VAL A 453 11.75 -16.62 -27.08
N LYS A 454 12.88 -17.31 -27.30
CA LYS A 454 13.22 -17.90 -28.59
C LYS A 454 12.33 -19.13 -28.81
N ALA A 455 11.50 -19.10 -29.85
CA ALA A 455 10.79 -20.29 -30.31
C ALA A 455 11.72 -21.14 -31.19
N ASP A 456 11.42 -22.44 -31.32
CA ASP A 456 12.29 -23.40 -32.02
C ASP A 456 12.54 -23.03 -33.51
N ASP A 457 11.63 -22.27 -34.13
CA ASP A 457 11.70 -21.82 -35.53
C ASP A 457 11.90 -20.29 -35.69
N ASP A 458 12.52 -19.63 -34.71
CA ASP A 458 12.65 -18.17 -34.66
C ASP A 458 14.03 -17.65 -35.14
N ASP A 459 14.19 -17.56 -36.47
CA ASP A 459 15.42 -17.07 -37.11
C ASP A 459 15.67 -15.56 -36.88
N ASP A 460 14.61 -14.77 -36.63
CA ASP A 460 14.69 -13.31 -36.42
C ASP A 460 14.81 -12.91 -34.94
N HIS A 461 15.03 -13.88 -34.04
CA HIS A 461 15.07 -13.65 -32.59
C HIS A 461 16.12 -12.61 -32.18
N GLU A 462 17.33 -12.75 -32.72
CA GLU A 462 18.47 -11.86 -32.42
C GLU A 462 18.23 -10.44 -32.96
N ASP A 463 17.68 -10.33 -34.17
CA ASP A 463 17.33 -9.04 -34.79
C ASP A 463 16.27 -8.30 -33.97
N ARG A 464 15.27 -9.00 -33.44
CA ARG A 464 14.25 -8.40 -32.56
C ARG A 464 14.83 -7.87 -31.25
N ILE A 465 15.75 -8.60 -30.63
CA ILE A 465 16.46 -8.14 -29.43
C ILE A 465 17.32 -6.93 -29.76
N PHE A 466 18.05 -6.95 -30.88
CA PHE A 466 18.88 -5.84 -31.34
C PHE A 466 18.05 -4.57 -31.58
N ILE A 467 16.93 -4.68 -32.30
CA ILE A 467 16.00 -3.56 -32.54
C ILE A 467 15.43 -3.02 -31.22
N SER A 468 15.06 -3.91 -30.30
CA SER A 468 14.50 -3.54 -28.99
C SER A 468 15.50 -2.79 -28.12
N ASN A 469 16.74 -3.27 -28.05
CA ASN A 469 17.85 -2.57 -27.39
C ASN A 469 18.14 -1.21 -28.03
N GLY A 470 18.13 -1.14 -29.37
CA GLY A 470 18.28 0.12 -30.10
C GLY A 470 17.14 1.12 -29.83
N ALA A 471 15.91 0.64 -29.59
CA ALA A 471 14.79 1.47 -29.16
C ALA A 471 14.97 1.98 -27.73
N ARG A 472 15.25 1.09 -26.77
CA ARG A 472 15.51 1.44 -25.37
C ARG A 472 16.65 2.45 -25.23
N LYS A 473 17.78 2.25 -25.91
CA LYS A 473 18.91 3.19 -25.89
C LYS A 473 18.52 4.58 -26.38
N LYS A 474 17.77 4.66 -27.49
CA LYS A 474 17.30 5.94 -28.03
C LYS A 474 16.28 6.62 -27.11
N SER A 475 15.39 5.84 -26.48
CA SER A 475 14.44 6.32 -25.47
C SER A 475 15.16 6.88 -24.24
N ARG A 476 16.24 6.23 -23.79
CA ARG A 476 17.11 6.69 -22.70
C ARG A 476 17.75 8.05 -23.02
N GLU A 477 18.46 8.14 -24.14
CA GLU A 477 19.09 9.38 -24.63
C GLU A 477 18.07 10.52 -24.69
N LYS A 478 16.95 10.28 -25.40
CA LYS A 478 15.89 11.28 -25.57
C LYS A 478 15.31 11.76 -24.24
N THR A 479 15.12 10.86 -23.29
CA THR A 479 14.55 11.20 -21.97
C THR A 479 15.54 12.01 -21.15
N LEU A 480 16.78 11.54 -20.98
CA LEU A 480 17.77 12.21 -20.14
C LEU A 480 18.18 13.57 -20.72
N ASP A 481 18.32 13.69 -22.04
CA ASP A 481 18.59 14.97 -22.70
C ASP A 481 17.43 15.97 -22.53
N PHE A 482 16.19 15.48 -22.55
CA PHE A 482 15.02 16.32 -22.27
C PHE A 482 15.04 16.80 -20.81
N LEU A 483 15.25 15.89 -19.85
CA LEU A 483 15.28 16.23 -18.41
C LEU A 483 16.37 17.26 -18.08
N ARG A 484 17.56 17.14 -18.68
CA ARG A 484 18.63 18.13 -18.52
C ARG A 484 18.24 19.51 -19.03
N LYS A 485 17.53 19.58 -20.18
CA LYS A 485 17.08 20.85 -20.76
C LYS A 485 16.01 21.55 -19.91
N ILE A 486 15.12 20.78 -19.29
CA ILE A 486 14.03 21.33 -18.46
C ILE A 486 14.39 21.41 -16.97
N TYR A 487 15.65 21.13 -16.62
CA TYR A 487 16.06 21.16 -15.23
C TYR A 487 15.94 22.55 -14.62
N LYS A 488 15.50 22.58 -13.37
CA LYS A 488 15.39 23.79 -12.56
C LYS A 488 16.48 23.79 -11.50
N ASP A 489 17.08 24.95 -11.25
CA ASP A 489 18.16 25.10 -10.25
C ASP A 489 17.73 24.66 -8.84
N LYS A 490 16.44 24.79 -8.53
CA LYS A 490 15.86 24.36 -7.25
C LYS A 490 14.96 23.14 -7.45
N PRO A 491 15.24 22.00 -6.77
CA PRO A 491 14.34 20.86 -6.77
C PRO A 491 13.03 21.19 -6.01
N PHE A 492 11.97 20.46 -6.34
CA PHE A 492 10.71 20.51 -5.63
C PHE A 492 10.89 19.93 -4.22
N GLU A 493 10.76 20.78 -3.21
CA GLU A 493 10.86 20.39 -1.81
C GLU A 493 9.61 19.63 -1.39
N SER A 494 9.76 18.37 -0.99
CA SER A 494 8.67 17.56 -0.45
C SER A 494 8.16 18.13 0.87
N GLU A 495 6.89 17.87 1.16
CA GLU A 495 6.31 18.15 2.47
C GLU A 495 6.81 17.15 3.52
N LYS A 496 6.67 17.50 4.79
CA LYS A 496 7.03 16.58 5.88
C LYS A 496 6.05 15.41 5.94
N TRP A 497 6.47 14.30 6.53
CA TRP A 497 5.62 13.12 6.69
C TRP A 497 4.26 13.45 7.31
N ASP A 498 4.21 14.24 8.39
CA ASP A 498 2.96 14.61 9.06
C ASP A 498 1.97 15.31 8.11
N GLU A 499 2.48 16.19 7.24
CA GLU A 499 1.67 16.93 6.25
C GLU A 499 1.16 16.01 5.16
N ILE A 500 2.03 15.16 4.58
CA ILE A 500 1.65 14.18 3.56
C ILE A 500 0.64 13.17 4.13
N CYS A 501 0.90 12.64 5.33
CA CYS A 501 0.03 11.68 6.01
C CYS A 501 -1.37 12.27 6.24
N ASN A 502 -1.46 13.51 6.73
CA ASN A 502 -2.75 14.19 6.90
C ASN A 502 -3.51 14.32 5.57
N LYS A 503 -2.83 14.73 4.49
CA LYS A 503 -3.47 14.84 3.15
C LYS A 503 -3.97 13.50 2.64
N ILE A 504 -3.20 12.42 2.81
CA ILE A 504 -3.62 11.07 2.42
C ILE A 504 -4.88 10.67 3.19
N VAL A 505 -4.88 10.81 4.51
CA VAL A 505 -6.02 10.46 5.37
C VAL A 505 -7.26 11.30 5.01
N GLU A 506 -7.11 12.61 4.81
CA GLU A 506 -8.21 13.49 4.40
C GLU A 506 -8.75 13.13 3.02
N TYR A 507 -7.87 12.79 2.07
CA TYR A 507 -8.27 12.36 0.73
C TYR A 507 -9.05 11.04 0.76
N ILE A 508 -8.58 10.05 1.51
CA ILE A 508 -9.26 8.76 1.67
C ILE A 508 -10.65 8.95 2.30
N ARG A 509 -10.74 9.79 3.34
CA ARG A 509 -12.00 10.11 4.02
C ARG A 509 -12.97 10.86 3.11
N SER A 510 -12.51 11.87 2.38
CA SER A 510 -13.36 12.72 1.53
C SER A 510 -13.94 11.97 0.33
N ASN A 511 -13.19 11.01 -0.21
CA ASN A 511 -13.60 10.24 -1.38
C ASN A 511 -14.26 8.89 -1.04
N ASN A 512 -14.52 8.61 0.26
CA ASN A 512 -15.03 7.32 0.73
C ASN A 512 -14.24 6.12 0.18
N LEU A 513 -12.94 6.28 -0.05
CA LEU A 513 -12.08 5.27 -0.69
C LEU A 513 -11.63 4.16 0.27
N GLN A 514 -12.16 4.15 1.51
CA GLN A 514 -11.97 3.04 2.45
C GLN A 514 -12.50 1.69 1.92
N GLU A 515 -13.09 1.62 0.72
CA GLU A 515 -13.78 0.43 0.20
C GLU A 515 -13.65 0.26 -1.35
N LEU A 516 -12.47 -0.15 -1.82
CA LEU A 516 -12.30 -0.91 -3.07
C LEU A 516 -11.53 -2.23 -2.84
N GLU A 517 -11.64 -2.81 -1.64
CA GLU A 517 -11.15 -4.16 -1.39
C GLU A 517 -11.98 -5.15 -2.21
N ILE A 518 -11.42 -5.56 -3.35
CA ILE A 518 -11.73 -6.86 -3.94
C ILE A 518 -11.29 -7.87 -2.88
N ASP A 519 -12.26 -8.50 -2.24
CA ASP A 519 -12.06 -9.59 -1.30
C ASP A 519 -11.11 -10.61 -1.96
N SER A 520 -9.87 -10.72 -1.48
CA SER A 520 -8.90 -11.68 -2.03
C SER A 520 -9.41 -13.12 -1.94
N ASP A 521 -10.38 -13.38 -1.06
CA ASP A 521 -11.07 -14.65 -0.94
C ASP A 521 -12.10 -14.89 -2.07
N ILE A 522 -12.63 -13.84 -2.71
CA ILE A 522 -13.42 -13.96 -3.96
C ILE A 522 -12.52 -14.35 -5.14
N LEU A 523 -11.29 -13.81 -5.19
CA LEU A 523 -10.32 -14.16 -6.24
C LEU A 523 -9.84 -15.62 -6.13
N LYS A 524 -9.59 -16.12 -4.91
CA LYS A 524 -9.21 -17.54 -4.69
C LYS A 524 -10.30 -18.52 -5.14
N LEU A 525 -11.58 -18.18 -4.97
CA LEU A 525 -12.69 -18.99 -5.48
C LEU A 525 -12.80 -18.95 -7.01
N SER A 526 -12.34 -17.88 -7.67
CA SER A 526 -12.31 -17.78 -9.13
C SER A 526 -11.12 -18.51 -9.77
N GLU A 527 -9.98 -18.60 -9.07
CA GLU A 527 -8.81 -19.35 -9.55
C GLU A 527 -9.05 -20.87 -9.54
N GLU A 528 -9.81 -21.41 -8.58
CA GLU A 528 -10.24 -22.82 -8.62
C GLU A 528 -11.28 -23.11 -9.73
N ALA A 529 -12.03 -22.09 -10.18
CA ALA A 529 -13.00 -22.23 -11.27
C ALA A 529 -12.35 -22.13 -12.67
N CYS A 530 -11.18 -21.49 -12.80
CA CYS A 530 -10.44 -21.38 -14.05
C CYS A 530 -9.57 -22.60 -14.40
N LEU A 531 -9.57 -23.66 -13.58
CA LEU A 531 -8.88 -24.92 -13.85
C LEU A 531 -9.78 -26.01 -14.49
N ILE A 532 -11.02 -25.68 -14.90
CA ILE A 532 -11.97 -26.66 -15.50
C ILE A 532 -12.61 -26.15 -16.81
N LEU A 533 -12.01 -25.21 -17.53
CA LEU A 533 -12.35 -24.88 -18.92
C LEU A 533 -11.08 -24.73 -19.74
#